data_AF-A0A938XC19-F1
#
_entry.id   AF-A0A938XC19-F1
#
_cell.length_a   1.000
_cell.length_b   1.000
_cell.length_c   1.000
_cell.angle_alpha   90.00
_cell.angle_beta   90.00
_cell.angle_gamma   90.00
#
_symmetry.space_group_name_H-M   'P 1'
#
loop_
_entity.id
_entity.type
_entity.pdbx_description
1 polymer ?
#
loop_
_entity_poly.entity_id
_entity_poly.type
_entity_poly.pdbx_seq_one_letter_code
_entity_poly.pdbx_strand_id
1 'polypeptide(L)'
;AIRECIGEGILAEFLEKNRAEARKMSIYEYDQERHMRQEREQSYEKGLADGHAQGFTDGQTEGKRSMAVNLARSGMSAEEIARIAETDVGLIREWIRE
;
A
#
# COMPACT_ATOMS: atom_id res chain seq x y z
N ALA A 1 -24.52 -40.70 1.45
CA ALA A 1 -24.50 -39.61 2.46
C ALA A 1 -25.25 -38.37 1.97
N ILE A 2 -24.66 -37.19 1.69
CA ILE A 2 -25.46 -35.96 1.43
C ILE A 2 -26.42 -36.08 0.23
N ARG A 3 -25.98 -36.66 -0.90
CA ARG A 3 -26.85 -36.86 -2.07
C ARG A 3 -28.07 -37.75 -1.79
N GLU A 4 -27.90 -38.74 -0.93
CA GLU A 4 -28.95 -39.70 -0.55
C GLU A 4 -29.97 -39.03 0.37
N CYS A 5 -29.52 -38.25 1.36
CA CYS A 5 -30.42 -37.46 2.21
C CYS A 5 -31.18 -36.36 1.45
N ILE A 6 -30.62 -35.86 0.34
CA ILE A 6 -31.33 -34.97 -0.59
C ILE A 6 -32.38 -35.76 -1.37
N GLY A 7 -31.99 -36.91 -1.94
CA GLY A 7 -32.88 -37.77 -2.71
C GLY A 7 -34.06 -38.32 -1.90
N GLU A 8 -33.85 -38.57 -0.61
CA GLU A 8 -34.86 -39.05 0.34
C GLU A 8 -35.66 -37.92 1.01
N GLY A 9 -35.39 -36.65 0.69
CA GLY A 9 -36.12 -35.50 1.25
C GLY A 9 -35.81 -35.16 2.72
N ILE A 10 -34.97 -35.95 3.39
CA ILE A 10 -34.57 -35.79 4.79
C ILE A 10 -33.95 -34.41 5.04
N LEU A 11 -33.13 -33.92 4.10
CA LEU A 11 -32.51 -32.60 4.21
C LEU A 11 -33.55 -31.46 4.13
N ALA A 12 -34.60 -31.63 3.32
CA ALA A 12 -35.65 -30.63 3.18
C ALA A 12 -36.47 -30.50 4.47
N GLU A 13 -36.91 -31.63 5.04
CA GLU A 13 -37.64 -31.63 6.33
C GLU A 13 -36.81 -31.00 7.46
N PHE A 14 -35.50 -31.27 7.47
CA PHE A 14 -34.59 -30.72 8.47
C PHE A 14 -34.48 -29.19 8.34
N LEU A 15 -34.30 -28.67 7.12
CA LEU A 15 -34.17 -27.23 6.87
C LEU A 15 -35.49 -26.48 7.08
N GLU A 16 -36.64 -27.09 6.78
CA GLU A 16 -37.95 -26.50 7.07
C GLU A 16 -38.18 -26.31 8.57
N LYS A 17 -37.86 -27.34 9.38
CA LYS A 17 -37.97 -27.28 10.85
C LYS A 17 -37.00 -26.27 11.46
N ASN A 18 -35.83 -26.08 10.84
CA ASN A 18 -34.77 -25.19 11.32
C ASN A 18 -34.60 -23.92 10.48
N ARG A 19 -35.67 -23.46 9.81
CA ARG A 19 -35.62 -22.38 8.81
C ARG A 19 -35.00 -21.07 9.32
N ALA A 20 -35.26 -20.70 10.57
CA ALA A 20 -34.72 -19.49 11.18
C ALA A 20 -33.19 -19.57 11.34
N GLU A 21 -32.67 -20.72 11.77
CA GLU A 21 -31.25 -20.97 11.95
C GLU A 21 -30.54 -21.16 10.60
N ALA A 22 -31.15 -21.87 9.65
CA ALA A 22 -30.65 -22.01 8.30
C ALA A 22 -30.57 -20.65 7.57
N ARG A 23 -31.60 -19.80 7.72
CA ARG A 23 -31.59 -18.43 7.20
C ARG A 23 -30.50 -17.60 7.87
N LYS A 24 -30.36 -17.72 9.19
CA LYS A 24 -29.34 -16.99 9.97
C LYS A 24 -27.92 -17.40 9.58
N MET A 25 -27.65 -18.69 9.39
CA MET A 25 -26.35 -19.18 8.91
C MET A 25 -26.11 -18.80 7.46
N SER A 26 -27.14 -18.82 6.60
CA SER A 26 -27.03 -18.46 5.17
C SER A 26 -26.84 -16.95 4.93
N ILE A 27 -27.36 -16.06 5.79
CA ILE A 27 -27.02 -14.62 5.77
C ILE A 27 -25.66 -14.31 6.44
N TYR A 28 -25.12 -15.27 7.20
CA TYR A 28 -23.81 -15.24 7.84
C TYR A 28 -22.80 -16.15 7.14
N GLU A 29 -23.04 -16.53 5.87
CA GLU A 29 -21.93 -16.73 4.94
C GLU A 29 -21.23 -15.38 4.88
N TYR A 30 -20.38 -15.21 5.90
CA TYR A 30 -19.50 -14.11 6.10
C TYR A 30 -18.88 -13.91 4.73
N ASP A 31 -19.13 -12.74 4.15
CA ASP A 31 -18.54 -12.36 2.88
C ASP A 31 -17.06 -12.02 3.13
N GLN A 32 -16.36 -13.02 3.66
CA GLN A 32 -14.96 -13.06 3.97
C GLN A 32 -14.19 -12.66 2.73
N GLU A 33 -14.66 -13.12 1.57
CA GLU A 33 -14.11 -12.74 0.29
C GLU A 33 -14.22 -11.23 0.05
N ARG A 34 -15.37 -10.58 0.29
CA ARG A 34 -15.47 -9.11 0.19
C ARG A 34 -14.64 -8.37 1.22
N HIS A 35 -14.61 -8.82 2.47
CA HIS A 35 -13.79 -8.17 3.51
C HIS A 35 -12.29 -8.27 3.16
N MET A 36 -11.81 -9.47 2.83
CA MET A 36 -10.43 -9.71 2.41
C MET A 36 -10.09 -8.95 1.13
N ARG A 37 -11.04 -8.82 0.20
CA ARG A 37 -10.85 -8.03 -1.03
C ARG A 37 -10.73 -6.55 -0.73
N GLN A 38 -11.58 -6.00 0.13
CA GLN A 38 -11.50 -4.60 0.53
C GLN A 38 -10.19 -4.29 1.26
N GLU A 39 -9.75 -5.15 2.18
CA GLU A 39 -8.48 -4.96 2.88
C GLU A 39 -7.28 -5.00 1.91
N ARG A 40 -7.31 -5.90 0.91
CA ARG A 40 -6.28 -5.95 -0.14
C ARG A 40 -6.28 -4.70 -1.02
N GLU A 41 -7.44 -4.24 -1.46
CA GLU A 41 -7.57 -3.04 -2.29
C GLU A 41 -7.08 -1.80 -1.53
N GLN A 42 -7.49 -1.62 -0.27
CA GLN A 42 -7.00 -0.53 0.59
C GLN A 42 -5.49 -0.61 0.84
N SER A 43 -4.96 -1.80 1.10
CA SER A 43 -3.52 -1.99 1.30
C SER A 43 -2.73 -1.71 0.03
N TYR A 44 -3.26 -2.08 -1.13
CA TYR A 44 -2.65 -1.82 -2.43
C TYR A 44 -2.64 -0.33 -2.75
N GLU A 45 -3.77 0.37 -2.58
CA GLU A 45 -3.86 1.82 -2.78
C GLU A 45 -2.92 2.58 -1.85
N LYS A 46 -2.87 2.20 -0.58
CA LYS A 46 -1.92 2.77 0.37
C LYS A 46 -0.47 2.53 -0.06
N GLY A 47 -0.13 1.30 -0.46
CA GLY A 47 1.21 0.98 -0.94
C GLY A 47 1.61 1.77 -2.18
N LEU A 48 0.68 1.99 -3.12
CA LEU A 48 0.91 2.87 -4.27
C LEU A 48 1.14 4.32 -3.84
N ALA A 49 0.28 4.86 -2.97
CA ALA A 49 0.41 6.23 -2.49
C ALA A 49 1.74 6.47 -1.77
N ASP A 50 2.11 5.56 -0.86
CA ASP A 50 3.36 5.61 -0.11
C ASP A 50 4.57 5.50 -1.06
N GLY A 51 4.52 4.57 -2.03
CA GLY A 51 5.58 4.41 -3.03
C GLY A 51 5.75 5.61 -3.95
N HIS A 52 4.64 6.23 -4.38
CA HIS A 52 4.67 7.46 -5.17
C HIS A 52 5.26 8.63 -4.39
N ALA A 53 4.86 8.79 -3.11
CA ALA A 53 5.39 9.83 -2.25
C ALA A 53 6.89 9.66 -2.02
N GLN A 54 7.34 8.46 -1.68
CA GLN A 54 8.76 8.13 -1.48
C GLN A 54 9.57 8.34 -2.77
N GLY A 55 9.11 7.81 -3.90
CA GLY A 55 9.81 7.98 -5.18
C GLY A 55 9.93 9.45 -5.60
N PHE A 56 8.94 10.27 -5.30
CA PHE A 56 9.00 11.70 -5.56
C PHE A 56 10.00 12.42 -4.66
N THR A 57 10.04 12.11 -3.35
CA THR A 57 11.02 12.70 -2.43
C THR A 57 12.44 12.27 -2.73
N ASP A 58 12.64 10.99 -3.06
CA ASP A 58 13.94 10.43 -3.41
C ASP A 58 14.46 11.05 -4.70
N GLY A 59 13.61 11.15 -5.72
CA GLY A 59 13.94 11.78 -7.00
C GLY A 59 14.33 13.26 -6.86
N GLN A 60 13.62 14.01 -6.01
CA GLN A 60 13.99 15.40 -5.72
C GLN A 60 15.34 15.51 -5.01
N THR A 61 15.60 14.62 -4.05
CA THR A 61 16.85 14.62 -3.29
C THR A 61 18.03 14.27 -4.19
N GLU A 62 17.88 13.25 -5.04
CA GLU A 62 18.88 12.84 -6.02
C GLU A 62 19.14 13.94 -7.06
N GLY A 63 18.09 14.63 -7.51
CA GLY A 63 18.22 15.79 -8.39
C GLY A 63 19.01 16.94 -7.76
N LYS A 64 18.71 17.28 -6.50
CA LYS A 64 19.45 18.30 -5.74
C LYS A 64 20.90 17.89 -5.52
N ARG A 65 21.15 16.61 -5.22
CA ARG A 65 22.50 16.06 -5.05
C ARG A 65 23.32 16.16 -6.34
N SER A 66 22.78 15.69 -7.46
CA SER A 66 23.44 15.76 -8.77
C SER A 66 23.76 17.22 -9.16
N MET A 67 22.82 18.13 -8.93
CA MET A 67 23.02 19.57 -9.13
C MET A 67 24.16 20.11 -8.25
N ALA A 68 24.18 19.77 -6.96
CA ALA A 68 25.22 20.21 -6.03
C ALA A 68 26.62 19.75 -6.46
N VAL A 69 26.76 18.49 -6.89
CA VAL A 69 28.03 17.95 -7.40
C VAL A 69 28.49 18.68 -8.66
N ASN A 70 27.58 18.97 -9.60
CA ASN A 70 27.91 19.68 -10.83
C ASN A 70 28.31 21.15 -10.59
N LEU A 71 27.64 21.83 -9.66
CA LEU A 71 27.97 23.20 -9.28
C LEU A 71 29.31 23.27 -8.56
N ALA A 72 29.60 22.29 -7.68
CA ALA A 72 30.90 22.19 -7.01
C ALA A 72 32.04 21.96 -8.01
N ARG A 73 31.83 21.10 -9.01
CA ARG A 73 32.78 20.90 -10.12
C ARG A 73 33.03 22.16 -10.94
N SER A 74 32.05 23.07 -10.98
CA SER A 74 32.15 24.36 -11.65
C SER A 74 32.88 25.43 -10.81
N GLY A 75 33.37 25.06 -9.62
CA GLY A 75 34.16 25.94 -8.74
C GLY A 75 33.33 26.72 -7.71
N MET A 76 32.04 26.42 -7.58
CA MET A 76 31.16 27.10 -6.62
C MET A 76 31.37 26.56 -5.18
N SER A 77 31.30 27.45 -4.19
CA SER A 77 31.45 27.07 -2.78
C SER A 77 30.24 26.28 -2.25
N ALA A 78 30.45 25.46 -1.22
CA ALA A 78 29.37 24.70 -0.59
C ALA A 78 28.28 25.62 0.01
N GLU A 79 28.68 26.80 0.48
CA GLU A 79 27.80 27.83 1.05
C GLU A 79 26.91 28.52 -0.01
N GLU A 80 27.42 28.70 -1.23
CA GLU A 80 26.64 29.19 -2.37
C GLU A 80 25.67 28.13 -2.88
N ILE A 81 26.13 26.89 -3.00
CA ILE A 81 25.31 25.76 -3.45
C ILE A 81 24.17 25.51 -2.46
N ALA A 82 24.44 25.56 -1.15
CA ALA A 82 23.42 25.42 -0.11
C ALA A 82 22.31 26.47 -0.20
N ARG A 83 22.67 27.73 -0.50
CA ARG A 83 21.69 28.80 -0.76
C ARG A 83 20.85 28.53 -2.00
N ILE A 84 21.45 28.05 -3.09
CA ILE A 84 20.74 27.76 -4.35
C ILE A 84 19.83 26.54 -4.21
N ALA A 85 20.31 25.49 -3.55
CA ALA A 85 19.56 24.25 -3.34
C ALA A 85 18.55 24.33 -2.19
N GLU A 86 18.54 25.46 -1.47
CA GLU A 86 17.77 25.71 -0.24
C GLU A 86 17.91 24.55 0.75
N THR A 87 19.15 24.15 1.03
CA THR A 87 19.46 23.00 1.85
C THR A 87 20.63 23.30 2.79
N ASP A 88 20.83 22.44 3.79
CA ASP A 88 21.92 22.61 4.76
C ASP A 88 23.32 22.47 4.13
N VAL A 89 24.25 23.34 4.56
CA VAL A 89 25.65 23.34 4.06
C VAL A 89 26.37 22.03 4.42
N GLY A 90 26.08 21.44 5.58
CA GLY A 90 26.62 20.15 6.00
C GLY A 90 26.21 19.04 5.04
N LEU A 91 24.94 19.01 4.64
CA LEU A 91 24.41 18.05 3.67
C LEU A 91 25.05 18.23 2.28
N ILE A 92 25.23 19.46 1.82
CA ILE A 92 25.96 19.75 0.57
C ILE A 92 27.41 19.23 0.65
N ARG A 93 28.09 19.43 1.78
CA ARG A 93 29.46 18.95 1.97
C ARG A 93 29.56 17.43 2.01
N GLU A 94 28.53 16.75 2.48
CA GLU A 94 28.43 15.29 2.43
C GLU A 94 28.27 14.82 0.98
N TRP A 95 27.31 15.41 0.23
CA TRP A 95 27.04 15.06 -1.16
C TRP A 95 28.21 15.30 -2.12
N ILE A 96 29.02 16.33 -1.88
CA ILE A 96 30.22 16.62 -2.69
C ILE A 96 31.38 15.68 -2.36
N ARG A 97 31.38 15.09 -1.15
CA ARG A 97 32.48 14.23 -0.67
C ARG A 97 32.36 12.78 -1.15
N GLU A 98 31.13 12.30 -1.35
CA GLU A 98 30.85 11.02 -2.02
C GLU A 98 31.13 11.08 -3.53
#